data_AF-A0A2N6MNP4-F1
#
_entry.id   AF-A0A2N6MNP4-F1
#
_cell.length_a   1.000
_cell.length_b   1.000
_cell.length_c   1.000
_cell.angle_alpha   90.00
_cell.angle_beta   90.00
_cell.angle_gamma   90.00
#
_symmetry.space_group_name_H-M   'P 1'
#
loop_
_entity.id
_entity.type
_entity.pdbx_description
1 polymer ?
#
loop_
_entity_poly.entity_id
_entity_poly.type
_entity_poly.pdbx_seq_one_letter_code
_entity_poly.pdbx_strand_id
1 'polypeptide(L)'
;MNTLRLPLPINETLLLMPTRTLYWERTRTLFAAELRLAGVPSDEAALERLRRAVDHTQPQRIIMLGSWFEARRADLPPLLLVWLEQGRKLHQVGGRVTTLNDLACISYTGGPTPGPHFILWDRPVQPAIGYALAPHNRPALLDGEPVPCFVVGAALGLLPYLSDAPFEHPPYPTPSDDAAVYPISADTLL
;
A
#
# COMPACT_ATOMS: atom_id res chain seq x y z
N MET A 1 13.19 13.24 0.36
CA MET A 1 12.87 11.81 0.56
C MET A 1 13.59 11.02 -0.50
N ASN A 2 14.41 10.04 -0.13
CA ASN A 2 15.13 9.21 -1.09
C ASN A 2 14.19 8.11 -1.62
N THR A 3 13.91 8.09 -2.92
CA THR A 3 13.03 7.12 -3.56
C THR A 3 13.84 6.21 -4.48
N LEU A 4 13.43 4.95 -4.61
CA LEU A 4 14.07 3.99 -5.51
C LEU A 4 13.19 3.78 -6.74
N ARG A 5 13.77 3.99 -7.92
CA ARG A 5 13.12 3.66 -9.21
C ARG A 5 13.26 2.18 -9.49
N LEU A 6 12.14 1.48 -9.59
CA LEU A 6 12.07 0.06 -9.84
C LEU A 6 11.41 -0.22 -11.19
N PRO A 7 12.19 -0.60 -12.23
CA PRO A 7 11.62 -1.10 -13.47
C PRO A 7 11.03 -2.50 -13.25
N LEU A 8 9.85 -2.75 -13.82
CA LEU A 8 9.15 -4.03 -13.73
C LEU A 8 9.14 -4.76 -15.09
N PRO A 9 9.02 -6.09 -15.11
CA PRO A 9 8.97 -6.89 -16.35
C PRO A 9 7.82 -6.53 -17.30
N ILE A 10 6.79 -5.85 -16.81
CA ILE A 10 5.63 -5.38 -17.59
C ILE A 10 5.87 -4.02 -18.29
N ASN A 11 7.12 -3.57 -18.42
CA ASN A 11 7.49 -2.28 -18.98
C ASN A 11 6.85 -1.08 -18.26
N GLU A 12 6.70 -1.21 -16.94
CA GLU A 12 6.26 -0.14 -16.05
C GLU A 12 7.38 0.19 -15.06
N THR A 13 7.32 1.36 -14.45
CA THR A 13 8.24 1.76 -13.38
C THR A 13 7.44 2.22 -12.18
N LEU A 14 7.81 1.69 -11.01
CA LEU A 14 7.28 2.14 -9.73
C LEU A 14 8.38 2.87 -8.95
N LEU A 15 8.00 3.89 -8.20
CA LEU A 15 8.87 4.48 -7.18
C LEU A 15 8.56 3.82 -5.85
N LEU A 16 9.53 3.15 -5.27
CA LEU A 16 9.47 2.69 -3.89
C LEU A 16 9.76 3.90 -3.00
N MET A 17 8.94 4.07 -1.97
CA MET A 17 9.03 5.20 -1.06
C MET A 17 9.22 4.72 0.39
N PRO A 18 10.09 5.37 1.17
CA PRO A 18 10.31 5.01 2.57
C PRO A 18 9.08 5.25 3.46
N THR A 19 8.08 5.99 2.96
CA THR A 19 6.76 6.12 3.58
C THR A 19 5.89 4.87 3.48
N ARG A 20 6.44 3.72 3.05
CA ARG A 20 5.72 2.45 2.84
C ARG A 20 4.66 2.53 1.75
N THR A 21 4.95 3.30 0.71
CA THR A 21 4.05 3.49 -0.44
C THR A 21 4.78 3.27 -1.75
N LEU A 22 4.03 2.94 -2.80
CA LEU A 22 4.53 2.92 -4.17
C LEU A 22 3.89 4.07 -4.94
N TYR A 23 4.66 4.75 -5.77
CA TYR A 23 4.13 5.75 -6.69
C TYR A 23 4.34 5.35 -8.15
N TRP A 24 3.26 5.42 -8.92
CA TRP A 24 3.25 5.16 -10.34
C TRP A 24 3.07 6.46 -11.11
N GLU A 25 4.19 7.00 -11.58
CA GLU A 25 4.26 8.32 -12.21
C GLU A 25 3.32 8.43 -13.41
N ARG A 26 3.25 7.38 -14.24
CA ARG A 26 2.47 7.36 -15.49
C ARG A 26 1.00 7.72 -15.28
N THR A 27 0.40 7.26 -14.18
CA THR A 27 -1.02 7.52 -13.87
C THR A 27 -1.20 8.43 -12.67
N ARG A 28 -0.09 8.92 -12.08
CA ARG A 28 -0.06 9.68 -10.83
C ARG A 28 -0.83 8.97 -9.71
N THR A 29 -0.61 7.67 -9.59
CA THR A 29 -1.30 6.83 -8.60
C THR A 29 -0.35 6.48 -7.46
N LEU A 30 -0.80 6.73 -6.23
CA LEU A 30 -0.14 6.27 -5.02
C LEU A 30 -0.81 4.97 -4.55
N PHE A 31 -0.03 3.93 -4.35
CA PHE A 31 -0.46 2.68 -3.74
C PHE A 31 0.00 2.64 -2.28
N ALA A 32 -0.92 2.25 -1.40
CA ALA A 32 -0.67 1.99 0.00
C ALA A 32 -1.33 0.67 0.40
N ALA A 33 -0.87 0.07 1.49
CA ALA A 33 -1.40 -1.18 2.02
C ALA A 33 -1.82 -0.99 3.48
N GLU A 34 -2.99 -1.50 3.86
CA GLU A 34 -3.42 -1.67 5.26
C GLU A 34 -3.13 -0.48 6.20
N LEU A 35 -3.92 0.59 6.08
CA LEU A 35 -3.83 1.75 6.98
C LEU A 35 -4.52 1.50 8.34
N ARG A 36 -5.44 0.53 8.46
CA ARG A 36 -5.94 -0.01 9.75
C ARG A 36 -6.04 1.02 10.90
N LEU A 37 -6.75 2.13 10.69
CA LEU A 37 -6.90 3.16 11.73
C LEU A 37 -7.84 2.68 12.83
N ALA A 38 -7.41 2.77 14.09
CA ALA A 38 -8.16 2.32 15.27
C ALA A 38 -8.48 3.44 16.28
N GLY A 39 -8.05 4.67 16.02
CA GLY A 39 -8.19 5.83 16.91
C GLY A 39 -7.09 5.91 17.98
N VAL A 40 -5.93 5.33 17.71
CA VAL A 40 -4.79 5.22 18.64
C VAL A 40 -3.60 6.04 18.14
N PRO A 41 -2.59 6.37 18.98
CA PRO A 41 -1.45 7.19 18.56
C PRO A 41 -0.67 6.66 17.33
N SER A 42 -0.62 5.34 17.12
CA SER A 42 0.01 4.76 15.92
C SER A 42 -0.69 5.15 14.61
N ASP A 43 -1.97 5.55 14.66
CA ASP A 43 -2.69 6.10 13.51
C ASP A 43 -2.03 7.40 13.02
N GLU A 44 -1.54 8.24 13.94
CA GLU A 44 -0.93 9.53 13.59
C GLU A 44 0.35 9.32 12.79
N ALA A 45 1.19 8.36 13.20
CA ALA A 45 2.41 8.01 12.48
C ALA A 45 2.11 7.49 11.06
N ALA A 46 1.05 6.67 10.91
CA ALA A 46 0.65 6.13 9.61
C ALA A 46 0.04 7.21 8.70
N LEU A 47 -0.79 8.10 9.26
CA LEU A 47 -1.34 9.25 8.55
C LEU A 47 -0.25 10.25 8.15
N GLU A 48 0.75 10.46 8.99
CA GLU A 48 1.90 11.31 8.69
C GLU A 48 2.76 10.72 7.56
N ARG A 49 2.98 9.39 7.53
CA ARG A 49 3.61 8.74 6.37
C ARG A 49 2.82 8.98 5.09
N LEU A 50 1.49 8.81 5.14
CA LEU A 50 0.62 9.04 3.99
C LEU A 50 0.69 10.49 3.52
N ARG A 51 0.62 11.44 4.46
CA ARG A 51 0.74 12.88 4.17
C ARG A 51 2.06 13.19 3.49
N ARG A 52 3.19 12.72 4.03
CA ARG A 52 4.52 12.92 3.42
C ARG A 52 4.60 12.32 2.01
N ALA A 53 4.00 11.15 1.78
CA ALA A 53 3.95 10.53 0.47
C ALA A 53 3.13 11.37 -0.53
N VAL A 54 1.97 11.85 -0.09
CA VAL A 54 1.06 12.72 -0.85
C VAL A 54 1.71 14.04 -1.18
N ASP A 55 2.33 14.71 -0.20
CA ASP A 55 2.99 16.00 -0.37
C ASP A 55 4.12 15.90 -1.40
N HIS A 56 4.90 14.81 -1.34
CA HIS A 56 6.02 14.57 -2.25
C HIS A 56 5.59 14.26 -3.69
N THR A 57 4.53 13.48 -3.87
CA THR A 57 4.16 12.95 -5.21
C THR A 57 2.98 13.66 -5.87
N GLN A 58 2.20 14.42 -5.09
CA GLN A 58 0.97 15.08 -5.53
C GLN A 58 0.09 14.16 -6.40
N PRO A 59 -0.30 12.97 -5.90
CA PRO A 59 -1.02 11.98 -6.70
C PRO A 59 -2.40 12.51 -7.12
N GLN A 60 -3.00 11.89 -8.13
CA GLN A 60 -4.39 12.12 -8.54
C GLN A 60 -5.33 11.07 -7.96
N ARG A 61 -4.77 9.91 -7.59
CA ARG A 61 -5.49 8.79 -6.99
C ARG A 61 -4.65 8.13 -5.92
N ILE A 62 -5.31 7.73 -4.84
CA ILE A 62 -4.76 6.78 -3.87
C ILE A 62 -5.52 5.47 -3.99
N ILE A 63 -4.78 4.37 -4.12
CA ILE A 63 -5.30 3.02 -4.10
C ILE A 63 -4.81 2.35 -2.81
N MET A 64 -5.76 1.96 -1.97
CA MET A 64 -5.50 1.16 -0.77
C MET A 64 -5.70 -0.31 -1.09
N LEU A 65 -4.66 -1.11 -0.85
CA LEU A 65 -4.72 -2.57 -0.89
C LEU A 65 -5.07 -3.07 0.51
N GLY A 66 -6.27 -3.59 0.66
CA GLY A 66 -6.81 -3.97 1.97
C GLY A 66 -7.52 -2.82 2.70
N SER A 67 -7.44 -2.81 4.03
CA SER A 67 -8.37 -2.02 4.86
C SER A 67 -7.83 -0.63 5.23
N TRP A 68 -8.69 0.40 5.17
CA TRP A 68 -8.39 1.71 5.74
C TRP A 68 -8.52 1.73 7.28
N PHE A 69 -9.36 0.87 7.85
CA PHE A 69 -9.81 0.92 9.25
C PHE A 69 -9.82 -0.48 9.89
N GLU A 70 -9.50 -0.59 11.19
CA GLU A 70 -9.61 -1.88 11.92
C GLU A 70 -11.05 -2.23 12.32
N ALA A 71 -11.78 -1.23 12.78
CA ALA A 71 -13.13 -1.34 13.29
C ALA A 71 -14.05 -0.36 12.57
N ARG A 72 -15.37 -0.51 12.77
CA ARG A 72 -16.35 0.43 12.22
C ARG A 72 -16.07 1.83 12.76
N ARG A 73 -15.63 2.73 11.89
CA ARG A 73 -15.52 4.17 12.16
C ARG A 73 -16.57 4.91 11.33
N ALA A 74 -17.04 6.02 11.87
CA ALA A 74 -18.05 6.84 11.19
C ALA A 74 -17.42 7.83 10.19
N ASP A 75 -16.15 8.21 10.39
CA ASP A 75 -15.55 9.37 9.72
C ASP A 75 -14.17 9.08 9.13
N LEU A 76 -13.93 9.64 7.94
CA LEU A 76 -12.62 9.72 7.31
C LEU A 76 -11.71 10.72 8.07
N PRO A 77 -10.41 10.45 8.18
CA PRO A 77 -9.44 11.43 8.66
C PRO A 77 -9.52 12.74 7.87
N PRO A 78 -9.34 13.91 8.51
CA PRO A 78 -9.43 15.22 7.84
C PRO A 78 -8.55 15.34 6.60
N LEU A 79 -7.36 14.74 6.62
CA LEU A 79 -6.46 14.68 5.45
C LEU A 79 -7.14 14.09 4.20
N LEU A 80 -7.89 13.00 4.36
CA LEU A 80 -8.58 12.33 3.26
C LEU A 80 -9.83 13.08 2.81
N LEU A 81 -10.50 13.79 3.73
CA LEU A 81 -11.63 14.66 3.38
C LEU A 81 -11.17 15.82 2.49
N VAL A 82 -10.13 16.56 2.91
CA VAL A 82 -9.53 17.64 2.12
C VAL A 82 -9.08 17.13 0.75
N TRP A 83 -8.54 15.91 0.68
CA TRP A 83 -8.15 15.28 -0.57
C TRP A 83 -9.32 15.07 -1.52
N LEU A 84 -10.44 14.55 -1.02
CA LEU A 84 -11.67 14.33 -1.79
C LEU A 84 -12.30 15.64 -2.25
N GLU A 85 -12.31 16.68 -1.40
CA GLU A 85 -12.81 18.02 -1.74
C GLU A 85 -12.04 18.66 -2.90
N GLN A 86 -10.77 18.29 -3.09
CA GLN A 86 -9.95 18.71 -4.23
C GLN A 86 -10.27 17.93 -5.53
N GLY A 87 -11.32 17.10 -5.54
CA GLY A 87 -11.74 16.29 -6.69
C GLY A 87 -10.83 15.07 -6.94
N ARG A 88 -9.95 14.73 -5.99
CA ARG A 88 -9.01 13.61 -6.10
C ARG A 88 -9.70 12.30 -5.68
N LYS A 89 -9.16 11.17 -6.11
CA LYS A 89 -9.86 9.87 -6.00
C LYS A 89 -9.25 8.97 -4.93
N LEU A 90 -10.11 8.33 -4.14
CA LEU A 90 -9.77 7.22 -3.28
C LEU A 90 -10.38 5.93 -3.85
N HIS A 91 -9.57 4.86 -3.85
CA HIS A 91 -10.02 3.53 -4.22
C HIS A 91 -9.54 2.51 -3.20
N GLN A 92 -10.39 1.55 -2.86
CA GLN A 92 -10.06 0.42 -2.00
C GLN A 92 -10.19 -0.88 -2.80
N VAL A 93 -9.21 -1.77 -2.64
CA VAL A 93 -9.22 -3.12 -3.22
C VAL A 93 -9.21 -4.13 -2.10
N GLY A 94 -10.29 -4.91 -1.98
CA GLY A 94 -10.51 -5.90 -0.93
C GLY A 94 -10.50 -5.29 0.49
N GLY A 95 -10.20 -6.11 1.48
CA GLY A 95 -10.23 -5.70 2.88
C GLY A 95 -11.64 -5.49 3.44
N ARG A 96 -11.72 -5.05 4.69
CA ARG A 96 -13.00 -4.83 5.37
C ARG A 96 -13.56 -3.46 4.97
N VAL A 97 -14.81 -3.46 4.50
CA VAL A 97 -15.60 -2.23 4.33
C VAL A 97 -16.34 -1.96 5.63
N THR A 98 -16.10 -0.82 6.24
CA THR A 98 -16.56 -0.52 7.60
C THR A 98 -17.90 0.20 7.65
N THR A 99 -18.22 1.09 6.70
CA THR A 99 -19.55 1.71 6.56
C THR A 99 -19.92 2.01 5.10
N LEU A 100 -21.21 2.26 4.83
CA LEU A 100 -21.71 2.70 3.51
C LEU A 100 -21.26 4.13 3.15
N ASN A 101 -21.05 5.00 4.16
CA ASN A 101 -20.53 6.35 3.94
C ASN A 101 -19.09 6.31 3.41
N ASP A 102 -18.29 5.34 3.86
CA ASP A 102 -16.94 5.12 3.34
C ASP A 102 -16.98 4.82 1.83
N LEU A 103 -17.95 4.02 1.36
CA LEU A 103 -18.11 3.71 -0.07
C LEU A 103 -18.59 4.89 -0.92
N ALA A 104 -19.39 5.81 -0.36
CA ALA A 104 -19.87 6.95 -1.12
C ALA A 104 -18.72 7.85 -1.59
N CYS A 105 -17.66 7.93 -0.79
CA CYS A 105 -16.47 8.73 -1.08
C CYS A 105 -15.27 7.89 -1.59
N ILE A 106 -15.29 6.57 -1.38
CA ILE A 106 -14.23 5.64 -1.78
C ILE A 106 -14.82 4.59 -2.72
N SER A 107 -14.33 4.57 -3.96
CA SER A 107 -14.66 3.49 -4.89
C SER A 107 -14.08 2.15 -4.40
N TYR A 108 -14.81 1.03 -4.52
CA TYR A 108 -14.41 -0.26 -3.96
C TYR A 108 -14.44 -1.39 -4.99
N THR A 109 -13.42 -2.26 -4.96
CA THR A 109 -13.38 -3.53 -5.69
C THR A 109 -13.13 -4.68 -4.72
N GLY A 110 -14.04 -5.65 -4.61
CA GLY A 110 -13.92 -6.74 -3.63
C GLY A 110 -12.99 -7.91 -4.00
N GLY A 111 -12.30 -7.82 -5.14
CA GLY A 111 -11.45 -8.90 -5.65
C GLY A 111 -10.32 -8.35 -6.52
N PRO A 112 -9.58 -9.22 -7.22
CA PRO A 112 -8.52 -8.77 -8.12
C PRO A 112 -9.08 -7.79 -9.15
N THR A 113 -8.44 -6.63 -9.28
CA THR A 113 -8.85 -5.65 -10.30
C THR A 113 -8.45 -6.14 -11.69
N PRO A 114 -9.36 -6.11 -12.68
CA PRO A 114 -8.97 -6.30 -14.08
C PRO A 114 -8.36 -4.99 -14.59
N GLY A 115 -7.06 -4.82 -14.38
CA GLY A 115 -6.28 -3.70 -14.90
C GLY A 115 -5.29 -4.16 -15.97
N PRO A 116 -5.00 -3.36 -17.01
CA PRO A 116 -4.07 -3.78 -18.07
C PRO A 116 -2.60 -3.89 -17.64
N HIS A 117 -2.26 -3.43 -16.43
CA HIS A 117 -0.87 -3.36 -15.94
C HIS A 117 -0.68 -4.04 -14.59
N PHE A 118 -1.53 -3.71 -13.62
CA PHE A 118 -1.48 -4.30 -12.29
C PHE A 118 -2.75 -5.08 -11.97
N ILE A 119 -2.55 -6.27 -11.41
CA ILE A 119 -3.60 -7.01 -10.73
C ILE A 119 -3.51 -6.64 -9.25
N LEU A 120 -4.38 -5.73 -8.83
CA LEU A 120 -4.41 -5.27 -7.44
C LEU A 120 -5.28 -6.23 -6.64
N TRP A 121 -4.80 -6.66 -5.47
CA TRP A 121 -5.57 -7.50 -4.56
C TRP A 121 -5.19 -7.24 -3.10
N ASP A 122 -6.03 -7.67 -2.16
CA ASP A 122 -5.80 -7.60 -0.71
C ASP A 122 -5.01 -8.81 -0.19
N ARG A 123 -4.65 -9.74 -1.08
CA ARG A 123 -3.91 -10.96 -0.75
C ARG A 123 -2.79 -11.23 -1.75
N PRO A 124 -1.62 -11.69 -1.28
CA PRO A 124 -0.51 -12.05 -2.14
C PRO A 124 -0.82 -13.35 -2.88
N VAL A 125 -1.21 -13.22 -4.14
CA VAL A 125 -1.43 -14.36 -5.03
C VAL A 125 -0.62 -14.12 -6.29
N GLN A 126 0.19 -15.11 -6.66
CA GLN A 126 0.93 -15.05 -7.92
C GLN A 126 -0.07 -15.11 -9.08
N PRO A 127 -0.09 -14.10 -9.95
CA PRO A 127 -1.04 -14.08 -11.04
C PRO A 127 -0.59 -15.02 -12.17
N ALA A 128 -1.56 -15.57 -12.92
CA ALA A 128 -1.27 -16.35 -14.12
C ALA A 128 -0.76 -15.47 -15.28
N ILE A 129 -1.16 -14.19 -15.31
CA ILE A 129 -0.77 -13.19 -16.31
C ILE A 129 -0.57 -11.82 -15.65
N GLY A 130 0.34 -11.00 -16.16
CA GLY A 130 0.56 -9.64 -15.64
C GLY A 130 1.37 -9.59 -14.34
N TYR A 131 1.26 -8.47 -13.62
CA TYR A 131 2.00 -8.23 -12.39
C TYR A 131 1.05 -7.87 -11.26
N ALA A 132 1.11 -8.59 -10.14
CA ALA A 132 0.24 -8.35 -9.01
C ALA A 132 0.87 -7.38 -7.99
N LEU A 133 0.04 -6.55 -7.37
CA LEU A 133 0.41 -5.79 -6.18
C LEU A 133 -0.52 -6.20 -5.03
N ALA A 134 0.08 -6.53 -3.89
CA ALA A 134 -0.65 -6.99 -2.71
C ALA A 134 -0.02 -6.46 -1.41
N PRO A 135 -0.77 -6.39 -0.32
CA PRO A 135 -0.21 -6.07 0.98
C PRO A 135 0.57 -7.27 1.55
N HIS A 136 1.57 -7.01 2.39
CA HIS A 136 2.14 -8.00 3.29
C HIS A 136 2.61 -7.33 4.58
N ASN A 137 2.69 -8.14 5.62
CA ASN A 137 3.20 -7.77 6.94
C ASN A 137 4.37 -8.68 7.33
N ARG A 138 5.14 -9.17 6.36
CA ARG A 138 6.40 -9.86 6.65
C ARG A 138 7.52 -8.84 6.74
N PRO A 139 8.13 -8.65 7.92
CA PRO A 139 9.30 -7.78 8.02
C PRO A 139 10.51 -8.43 7.35
N ALA A 140 11.45 -7.60 6.91
CA ALA A 140 12.83 -8.03 6.74
C ALA A 140 13.53 -7.99 8.10
N LEU A 141 14.65 -8.69 8.24
CA LEU A 141 15.51 -8.57 9.41
C LEU A 141 16.70 -7.68 9.05
N LEU A 142 16.88 -6.60 9.80
CA LEU A 142 18.05 -5.71 9.73
C LEU A 142 18.72 -5.75 11.10
N ASP A 143 19.94 -6.26 11.16
CA ASP A 143 20.68 -6.47 12.42
C ASP A 143 19.90 -7.28 13.48
N GLY A 144 19.06 -8.21 13.03
CA GLY A 144 18.20 -9.03 13.90
C GLY A 144 16.87 -8.38 14.29
N GLU A 145 16.68 -7.11 13.95
CA GLU A 145 15.44 -6.38 14.24
C GLU A 145 14.47 -6.42 13.05
N PRO A 146 13.17 -6.64 13.29
CA PRO A 146 12.17 -6.66 12.24
C PRO A 146 11.89 -5.24 11.73
N VAL A 147 12.07 -5.03 10.42
CA VAL A 147 11.77 -3.77 9.74
C VAL A 147 10.77 -3.97 8.60
N PRO A 148 9.87 -3.00 8.35
CA PRO A 148 9.01 -3.05 7.18
C PRO A 148 9.88 -3.10 5.91
N CYS A 149 9.45 -3.84 4.90
CA CYS A 149 10.18 -3.96 3.65
C CYS A 149 9.22 -4.06 2.47
N PHE A 150 9.66 -3.70 1.27
CA PHE A 150 9.01 -4.16 0.05
C PHE A 150 9.59 -5.51 -0.35
N VAL A 151 8.77 -6.36 -0.97
CA VAL A 151 9.25 -7.57 -1.64
C VAL A 151 8.84 -7.54 -3.09
N VAL A 152 9.78 -7.74 -4.00
CA VAL A 152 9.58 -7.58 -5.44
C VAL A 152 10.09 -8.81 -6.16
N GLY A 153 9.18 -9.65 -6.64
CA GLY A 153 9.48 -10.76 -7.53
C GLY A 153 9.18 -10.45 -9.00
N ALA A 154 9.30 -11.46 -9.87
CA ALA A 154 9.07 -11.31 -11.31
C ALA A 154 7.61 -10.98 -11.68
N ALA A 155 6.63 -11.42 -10.87
CA ALA A 155 5.20 -11.27 -11.16
C ALA A 155 4.37 -10.72 -9.98
N LEU A 156 5.01 -10.43 -8.85
CA LEU A 156 4.33 -10.04 -7.60
C LEU A 156 5.18 -9.03 -6.83
N GLY A 157 4.60 -7.86 -6.56
CA GLY A 157 5.12 -6.87 -5.64
C GLY A 157 4.30 -6.85 -4.36
N LEU A 158 4.97 -6.92 -3.22
CA LEU A 158 4.36 -6.87 -1.90
C LEU A 158 4.73 -5.54 -1.22
N LEU A 159 3.70 -4.86 -0.71
CA LEU A 159 3.82 -3.60 -0.01
C LEU A 159 3.74 -3.81 1.50
N PRO A 160 4.66 -3.22 2.30
CA PRO A 160 4.55 -3.26 3.75
C PRO A 160 3.31 -2.47 4.18
N TYR A 161 2.75 -2.86 5.31
CA TYR A 161 1.60 -2.16 5.88
C TYR A 161 1.98 -0.71 6.21
N LEU A 162 1.10 0.20 5.83
CA LEU A 162 1.24 1.61 6.12
C LEU A 162 1.13 1.85 7.62
N SER A 163 0.33 1.07 8.34
CA SER A 163 0.26 1.08 9.80
C SER A 163 1.26 0.15 10.48
N ASP A 164 1.61 0.46 11.72
CA ASP A 164 2.53 -0.34 12.56
C ASP A 164 1.83 -1.51 13.24
N ALA A 165 0.77 -2.05 12.62
CA ALA A 165 0.07 -3.19 13.16
C ALA A 165 1.05 -4.36 13.36
N PRO A 166 0.91 -5.13 14.46
CA PRO A 166 1.78 -6.26 14.70
C PRO A 166 1.76 -7.22 13.51
N PHE A 167 2.93 -7.78 13.20
CA PHE A 167 3.09 -8.73 12.12
C PHE A 167 2.29 -10.01 12.43
N GLU A 168 1.03 -10.06 12.00
CA GLU A 168 0.25 -11.31 11.99
C GLU A 168 0.85 -12.25 10.94
N HIS A 169 0.97 -13.55 11.21
CA HIS A 169 1.43 -14.51 10.22
C HIS A 169 0.25 -15.28 9.61
N PRO A 170 -0.36 -14.85 8.48
CA PRO A 170 -1.08 -15.77 7.64
C PRO A 170 -0.08 -16.58 6.78
N PRO A 171 -0.44 -17.81 6.39
CA PRO A 171 0.34 -18.67 5.51
C PRO A 171 0.23 -18.15 4.07
N TYR A 172 0.73 -16.95 3.81
CA TYR A 172 0.89 -16.47 2.44
C TYR A 172 2.09 -17.17 1.79
N PRO A 173 2.06 -17.39 0.46
CA PRO A 173 3.21 -17.95 -0.23
C PRO A 173 4.44 -17.12 0.11
N THR A 174 5.51 -17.79 0.51
CA THR A 174 6.83 -17.16 0.60
C THR A 174 7.12 -16.54 -0.76
N PRO A 175 7.64 -15.31 -0.81
CA PRO A 175 8.17 -14.76 -2.05
C PRO A 175 9.03 -15.83 -2.73
N SER A 176 9.00 -15.87 -4.06
CA SER A 176 9.89 -16.76 -4.79
C SER A 176 11.34 -16.49 -4.39
N ASP A 177 12.21 -17.50 -4.47
CA ASP A 177 13.60 -17.41 -4.01
C ASP A 177 14.41 -16.30 -4.72
N ASP A 178 13.91 -15.78 -5.84
CA ASP A 178 14.49 -14.69 -6.63
C ASP A 178 13.94 -13.30 -6.29
N ALA A 179 13.04 -13.18 -5.31
CA ALA A 179 12.45 -11.90 -4.95
C ALA A 179 13.48 -10.97 -4.26
N ALA A 180 13.60 -9.75 -4.77
CA ALA A 180 14.37 -8.70 -4.12
C ALA A 180 13.60 -8.14 -2.92
N VAL A 181 14.30 -7.97 -1.79
CA VAL A 181 13.75 -7.39 -0.57
C VAL A 181 14.38 -6.02 -0.37
N TYR A 182 13.55 -5.00 -0.12
CA TYR A 182 13.97 -3.61 0.10
C TYR A 182 13.53 -3.16 1.51
N PRO A 183 14.38 -3.33 2.53
CA PRO A 183 14.09 -2.91 3.89
C PRO A 183 13.91 -1.39 3.99
N ILE A 184 13.10 -0.97 4.96
CA ILE A 184 12.87 0.44 5.28
C ILE A 184 13.26 0.68 6.73
N SER A 185 14.27 1.51 6.95
CA SER A 185 14.73 1.90 8.30
C SER A 185 14.88 3.42 8.37
N ALA A 186 14.38 4.04 9.44
CA ALA A 186 14.50 5.49 9.70
C ALA A 186 14.17 6.36 8.45
N ASP A 187 13.05 6.07 7.79
CA ASP A 187 12.61 6.75 6.55
C ASP A 187 13.61 6.66 5.38
N THR A 188 14.45 5.62 5.35
CA THR A 188 15.39 5.31 4.27
C THR A 188 15.12 3.92 3.70
N LEU A 189 15.13 3.82 2.37
CA LEU A 189 15.17 2.55 1.65
C LEU A 189 16.60 2.03 1.60
N LEU A 190 16.78 0.77 1.98
CA LEU A 190 18.06 0.07 1.99
C LEU A 190 18.16 -0.92 0.82
#